data_AF-A0A087M177-F1
#
_entry.id   AF-A0A087M177-F1
#
_cell.length_a   1.000
_cell.length_b   1.000
_cell.length_c   1.000
_cell.angle_alpha   90.00
_cell.angle_beta   90.00
_cell.angle_gamma   90.00
#
_symmetry.space_group_name_H-M   'P 1'
#
loop_
_entity.id
_entity.type
_entity.pdbx_description
1 polymer ?
#
loop_
_entity_poly.entity_id
_entity_poly.type
_entity_poly.pdbx_seq_one_letter_code
_entity_poly.pdbx_strand_id
1 'polypeptide(L)'
;MLDVDVTRPPTSFAGFQAAPTQCRRRTLRHAVETLVLVHPSIKRLADDDALDELADDLMIGPDDFTTVKVDYSGRVIHLACVCNSAWRGDRKGGFLELKALAALAGHTVVLVPEAFIRREPRLSNSLMIAGAAGAEIGLTDRMKILALLLDNGGSAPLLDLAAMVRGDEPVAAIMALVIEGGLYVDLNKRILPSTEVHLVQPL
;
A
#
# COMPACT_ATOMS: atom_id res chain seq x y z
N MET A 1 -6.62 -43.86 -53.21
CA MET A 1 -6.67 -44.93 -52.20
C MET A 1 -5.55 -44.70 -51.22
N LEU A 2 -5.90 -44.03 -50.11
CA LEU A 2 -5.33 -44.03 -48.74
C LEU A 2 -5.47 -42.63 -48.15
N ASP A 3 -6.70 -42.32 -47.73
CA ASP A 3 -6.99 -41.30 -46.72
C ASP A 3 -6.50 -41.85 -45.37
N VAL A 4 -5.59 -41.12 -44.73
CA VAL A 4 -5.18 -41.38 -43.35
C VAL A 4 -5.81 -40.30 -42.49
N ASP A 5 -6.86 -40.73 -41.80
CA ASP A 5 -7.69 -39.97 -40.89
C ASP A 5 -6.89 -39.65 -39.61
N VAL A 6 -6.35 -38.43 -39.52
CA VAL A 6 -5.63 -37.94 -38.33
C VAL A 6 -6.64 -37.30 -37.40
N THR A 7 -7.26 -38.12 -36.56
CA THR A 7 -8.10 -37.68 -35.43
C THR A 7 -7.21 -37.06 -34.36
N ARG A 8 -7.22 -35.73 -34.26
CA ARG A 8 -6.67 -35.01 -33.09
C ARG A 8 -7.60 -35.20 -31.89
N PRO A 9 -7.08 -35.56 -30.70
CA PRO A 9 -7.90 -35.51 -29.49
C PRO A 9 -8.16 -34.04 -29.12
N PRO A 10 -9.35 -33.69 -28.60
CA PRO A 10 -9.58 -32.37 -28.04
C PRO A 10 -8.75 -32.25 -26.76
N THR A 11 -7.80 -31.31 -26.78
CA THR A 11 -7.11 -30.85 -25.59
C THR A 11 -8.12 -30.08 -24.73
N SER A 12 -8.70 -30.75 -23.73
CA SER A 12 -9.47 -30.07 -22.70
C SER A 12 -8.50 -29.33 -21.76
N PHE A 13 -8.09 -28.14 -22.15
CA PHE A 13 -7.64 -27.13 -21.19
C PHE A 13 -8.90 -26.55 -20.53
N ALA A 14 -9.48 -27.31 -19.59
CA ALA A 14 -10.39 -26.74 -18.62
C ALA A 14 -9.53 -25.86 -17.69
N GLY A 15 -9.51 -24.58 -18.02
CA GLY A 15 -8.75 -23.56 -17.31
C GLY A 15 -9.06 -23.55 -15.82
N PHE A 16 -8.00 -23.42 -15.03
CA PHE A 16 -8.05 -22.83 -13.71
C PHE A 16 -8.55 -21.39 -13.87
N GLN A 17 -9.87 -21.20 -13.93
CA GLN A 17 -10.49 -19.88 -13.76
C GLN A 17 -10.41 -19.53 -12.28
N ALA A 18 -9.25 -19.03 -11.83
CA ALA A 18 -9.25 -18.15 -10.68
C ALA A 18 -10.08 -16.91 -11.06
N ALA A 19 -11.24 -16.78 -10.44
CA ALA A 19 -12.25 -15.79 -10.74
C ALA A 19 -11.71 -14.33 -10.70
N PRO A 20 -12.34 -13.38 -11.44
CA PRO A 20 -11.98 -11.95 -11.40
C PRO A 20 -12.04 -11.31 -10.00
N THR A 21 -12.69 -11.96 -9.03
CA THR A 21 -12.91 -11.45 -7.68
C THR A 21 -11.67 -11.56 -6.77
N GLN A 22 -10.96 -12.70 -6.82
CA GLN A 22 -9.72 -12.90 -6.07
C GLN A 22 -8.61 -11.95 -6.52
N CYS A 23 -8.58 -11.60 -7.81
CA CYS A 23 -7.70 -10.58 -8.36
C CYS A 23 -7.99 -9.20 -7.74
N ARG A 24 -9.27 -8.86 -7.54
CA ARG A 24 -9.68 -7.58 -6.95
C ARG A 24 -9.24 -7.44 -5.49
N ARG A 25 -9.47 -8.46 -4.64
CA ARG A 25 -8.99 -8.46 -3.24
C ARG A 25 -7.48 -8.27 -3.16
N ARG A 26 -6.71 -9.00 -3.99
CA ARG A 26 -5.24 -8.89 -4.06
C ARG A 26 -4.78 -7.49 -4.47
N THR A 27 -5.40 -6.88 -5.48
CA THR A 27 -5.01 -5.52 -5.91
C THR A 27 -5.32 -4.45 -4.87
N LEU A 28 -6.45 -4.57 -4.16
CA LEU A 28 -6.81 -3.64 -3.09
C LEU A 28 -5.86 -3.78 -1.90
N ARG A 29 -5.58 -5.01 -1.50
CA ARG A 29 -4.64 -5.31 -0.41
C ARG A 29 -3.26 -4.76 -0.71
N HIS A 30 -2.74 -5.04 -1.91
CA HIS A 30 -1.46 -4.50 -2.34
C HIS A 30 -1.43 -2.97 -2.26
N ALA A 31 -2.46 -2.27 -2.78
CA ALA A 31 -2.55 -0.82 -2.71
C ALA A 31 -2.54 -0.27 -1.27
N VAL A 32 -3.21 -0.94 -0.33
CA VAL A 32 -3.22 -0.55 1.09
C VAL A 32 -1.85 -0.78 1.71
N GLU A 33 -1.26 -1.95 1.49
CA GLU A 33 0.07 -2.30 2.02
C GLU A 33 1.14 -1.32 1.50
N THR A 34 1.06 -0.92 0.23
CA THR A 34 1.91 0.14 -0.34
C THR A 34 1.73 1.46 0.40
N LEU A 35 0.49 1.91 0.63
CA LEU A 35 0.22 3.16 1.36
C LEU A 35 0.72 3.11 2.81
N VAL A 36 0.61 1.95 3.45
CA VAL A 36 1.11 1.72 4.81
C VAL A 36 2.64 1.75 4.84
N LEU A 37 3.30 1.09 3.88
CA LEU A 37 4.76 1.02 3.79
C LEU A 37 5.41 2.40 3.69
N VAL A 38 4.82 3.31 2.91
CA VAL A 38 5.38 4.64 2.67
C VAL A 38 5.02 5.67 3.75
N HIS A 39 4.16 5.32 4.71
CA HIS A 39 3.69 6.26 5.71
C HIS A 39 4.62 6.24 6.94
N PRO A 40 5.27 7.35 7.31
CA PRO A 40 6.34 7.35 8.32
C PRO A 40 5.88 6.94 9.72
N SER A 41 4.62 7.20 10.06
CA SER A 41 4.07 6.93 11.40
C SER A 41 3.26 5.65 11.53
N ILE A 42 3.14 4.84 10.47
CA ILE A 42 2.33 3.61 10.49
C ILE A 42 3.26 2.42 10.28
N LYS A 43 3.15 1.42 11.15
CA LYS A 43 3.91 0.16 11.01
C LYS A 43 2.95 -0.99 10.70
N ARG A 44 3.29 -1.80 9.72
CA ARG A 44 2.54 -3.03 9.41
C ARG A 44 2.78 -4.07 10.52
N LEU A 45 1.71 -4.63 11.07
CA LEU A 45 1.77 -5.75 12.02
C LEU A 45 1.49 -7.08 11.29
N ALA A 46 1.70 -8.22 11.95
CA ALA A 46 1.26 -9.51 11.41
C ALA A 46 -0.28 -9.58 11.32
N ASP A 47 -0.79 -10.33 10.36
CA ASP A 47 -2.23 -10.57 10.24
C ASP A 47 -2.76 -11.46 11.35
N ASP A 48 -4.05 -11.30 11.62
CA ASP A 48 -4.89 -12.24 12.35
C ASP A 48 -6.23 -12.38 11.63
N ASP A 49 -6.93 -13.47 11.93
CA ASP A 49 -8.18 -13.82 11.27
C ASP A 49 -9.42 -13.27 12.01
N ALA A 50 -9.21 -12.50 13.09
CA ALA A 50 -10.28 -12.07 14.00
C ALA A 50 -11.39 -11.24 13.31
N LEU A 51 -11.03 -10.36 12.38
CA LEU A 51 -12.02 -9.59 11.62
C LEU A 51 -12.66 -10.41 10.49
N ASP A 52 -11.93 -11.38 9.94
CA ASP A 52 -12.43 -12.23 8.86
C ASP A 52 -13.48 -13.22 9.45
N GLU A 53 -13.24 -13.76 10.65
CA GLU A 53 -14.21 -14.58 11.40
C GLU A 53 -15.52 -13.82 11.71
N LEU A 54 -15.43 -12.59 12.21
CA LEU A 54 -16.61 -11.75 12.47
C LEU A 54 -17.36 -11.35 11.19
N ALA A 55 -16.64 -11.25 10.06
CA ALA A 55 -17.25 -10.92 8.78
C ALA A 55 -18.04 -12.11 8.22
N ASP A 56 -17.55 -13.33 8.41
CA ASP A 56 -18.24 -14.56 8.03
C ASP A 56 -19.59 -14.69 8.75
N ASP A 57 -19.65 -14.36 10.04
CA ASP A 57 -20.90 -14.35 10.84
C ASP A 57 -21.95 -13.37 10.29
N LEU A 58 -21.50 -12.28 9.65
CA LEU A 58 -22.35 -11.27 9.01
C LEU A 58 -22.61 -11.54 7.52
N MET A 59 -22.17 -12.69 7.01
CA MET A 59 -22.24 -13.06 5.59
C MET A 59 -21.56 -12.02 4.67
N ILE A 60 -20.52 -11.33 5.17
CA ILE A 60 -19.73 -10.40 4.37
C ILE A 60 -18.72 -11.22 3.58
N GLY A 61 -18.82 -11.18 2.25
CA GLY A 61 -17.95 -11.97 1.40
C GLY A 61 -16.48 -11.53 1.50
N PRO A 62 -15.51 -12.47 1.40
CA PRO A 62 -14.08 -12.15 1.43
C PRO A 62 -13.62 -11.25 0.27
N ASP A 63 -14.42 -11.14 -0.79
CA ASP A 63 -14.17 -10.28 -1.95
C ASP A 63 -14.66 -8.83 -1.74
N ASP A 64 -15.43 -8.58 -0.69
CA ASP A 64 -15.99 -7.25 -0.40
C ASP A 64 -15.03 -6.35 0.38
N PHE A 65 -14.01 -6.91 1.00
CA PHE A 65 -13.02 -6.15 1.75
C PHE A 65 -11.69 -6.89 1.92
N THR A 66 -10.70 -6.17 2.42
CA THR A 66 -9.45 -6.76 2.92
C THR A 66 -9.09 -6.11 4.23
N THR A 67 -8.44 -6.87 5.11
CA THR A 67 -7.96 -6.42 6.41
C THR A 67 -6.45 -6.19 6.35
N VAL A 68 -6.00 -5.13 7.01
CA VAL A 68 -4.58 -4.83 7.24
C VAL A 68 -4.43 -4.35 8.67
N LYS A 69 -3.60 -5.03 9.46
CA LYS A 69 -3.33 -4.68 10.85
C LYS A 69 -2.12 -3.75 10.94
N VAL A 70 -2.27 -2.63 11.62
CA VAL A 70 -1.21 -1.62 11.74
C VAL A 70 -1.04 -1.14 13.17
N ASP A 71 0.18 -0.73 13.51
CA ASP A 71 0.45 0.13 14.65
C ASP A 71 0.45 1.59 14.17
N TYR A 72 -0.34 2.41 14.84
CA TYR A 72 -0.28 3.86 14.70
C TYR A 72 -0.17 4.50 16.08
N SER A 73 0.96 5.14 16.34
CA SER A 73 1.25 5.80 17.63
C SER A 73 1.09 4.87 18.84
N GLY A 74 1.55 3.61 18.73
CA GLY A 74 1.47 2.61 19.79
C GLY A 74 0.09 1.98 19.97
N ARG A 75 -0.84 2.23 19.05
CA ARG A 75 -2.18 1.63 19.05
C ARG A 75 -2.32 0.68 17.89
N VAL A 76 -2.81 -0.52 18.19
CA VAL A 76 -3.16 -1.53 17.18
C VAL A 76 -4.51 -1.15 16.56
N ILE A 77 -4.51 -0.98 15.24
CA ILE A 77 -5.69 -0.63 14.45
C ILE A 77 -5.83 -1.65 13.31
N HIS A 78 -7.05 -2.15 13.12
CA HIS A 78 -7.40 -2.97 11.96
C HIS A 78 -8.03 -2.06 10.89
N LEU A 79 -7.39 -1.97 9.75
CA LEU A 79 -7.91 -1.27 8.57
C LEU A 79 -8.77 -2.26 7.78
N ALA A 80 -10.09 -2.11 7.88
CA ALA A 80 -11.03 -2.85 7.05
C ALA A 80 -11.28 -2.05 5.76
N CYS A 81 -10.58 -2.44 4.71
CA CYS A 81 -10.55 -1.75 3.43
C CYS A 81 -11.64 -2.30 2.51
N VAL A 82 -12.72 -1.53 2.34
CA VAL A 82 -13.97 -2.00 1.73
C VAL A 82 -14.04 -1.65 0.24
N CYS A 83 -14.34 -2.63 -0.60
CA CYS A 83 -14.55 -2.47 -2.03
C CYS A 83 -15.69 -1.47 -2.32
N ASN A 84 -15.55 -0.69 -3.39
CA ASN A 84 -16.53 0.35 -3.75
C ASN A 84 -17.94 -0.21 -4.01
N SER A 85 -18.03 -1.43 -4.55
CA SER A 85 -19.31 -2.12 -4.80
C SER A 85 -20.04 -2.44 -3.50
N ALA A 86 -19.30 -2.84 -2.46
CA ALA A 86 -19.86 -3.17 -1.16
C ALA A 86 -20.15 -1.89 -0.34
N TRP A 87 -19.31 -0.85 -0.48
CA TRP A 87 -19.46 0.42 0.24
C TRP A 87 -20.62 1.30 -0.25
N ARG A 88 -20.91 1.29 -1.57
CA ARG A 88 -21.96 2.12 -2.18
C ARG A 88 -23.32 1.42 -2.28
N GLY A 89 -23.37 0.11 -2.12
CA GLY A 89 -24.60 -0.66 -2.15
C GLY A 89 -25.24 -0.84 -0.77
N ASP A 90 -26.21 -1.75 -0.69
CA ASP A 90 -26.97 -2.02 0.54
C ASP A 90 -26.13 -2.73 1.62
N ARG A 91 -24.94 -3.23 1.28
CA ARG A 91 -24.03 -3.93 2.21
C ARG A 91 -23.28 -3.02 3.17
N LYS A 92 -23.35 -1.69 3.02
CA LYS A 92 -22.70 -0.74 3.93
C LYS A 92 -23.10 -0.93 5.40
N GLY A 93 -24.36 -1.30 5.65
CA GLY A 93 -24.85 -1.59 7.00
C GLY A 93 -24.06 -2.70 7.69
N GLY A 94 -23.79 -3.79 6.98
CA GLY A 94 -23.01 -4.92 7.50
C GLY A 94 -21.59 -4.52 7.93
N PHE A 95 -20.93 -3.62 7.21
CA PHE A 95 -19.60 -3.13 7.64
C PHE A 95 -19.63 -2.24 8.88
N LEU A 96 -20.72 -1.48 9.08
CA LEU A 96 -20.91 -0.70 10.31
C LEU A 96 -21.16 -1.63 11.49
N GLU A 97 -21.93 -2.70 11.28
CA GLU A 97 -22.16 -3.75 12.27
C GLU A 97 -20.88 -4.53 12.59
N LEU A 98 -20.09 -4.91 11.58
CA LEU A 98 -18.76 -5.51 11.75
C LEU A 98 -17.86 -4.66 12.63
N LYS A 99 -17.81 -3.34 12.37
CA LYS A 99 -17.04 -2.40 13.19
C LYS A 99 -17.56 -2.37 14.64
N ALA A 100 -18.87 -2.42 14.85
CA ALA A 100 -19.47 -2.41 16.18
C ALA A 100 -19.16 -3.70 16.96
N LEU A 101 -19.31 -4.87 16.32
CA LEU A 101 -18.99 -6.18 16.91
C LEU A 101 -17.49 -6.30 17.22
N ALA A 102 -16.62 -5.87 16.30
CA ALA A 102 -15.19 -5.87 16.53
C ALA A 102 -14.80 -4.97 17.72
N ALA A 103 -15.46 -3.82 17.89
CA ALA A 103 -15.24 -2.95 19.05
C ALA A 103 -15.68 -3.62 20.37
N LEU A 104 -16.78 -4.37 20.37
CA LEU A 104 -17.22 -5.17 21.53
C LEU A 104 -16.21 -6.28 21.87
N ALA A 105 -15.56 -6.84 20.85
CA ALA A 105 -14.48 -7.82 21.01
C ALA A 105 -13.11 -7.19 21.37
N GLY A 106 -13.03 -5.86 21.53
CA GLY A 106 -11.80 -5.16 21.93
C GLY A 106 -10.87 -4.76 20.77
N HIS A 107 -11.31 -4.91 19.52
CA HIS A 107 -10.54 -4.50 18.34
C HIS A 107 -10.89 -3.07 17.92
N THR A 108 -9.86 -2.26 17.65
CA THR A 108 -10.06 -0.93 17.04
C THR A 108 -10.10 -1.08 15.53
N VAL A 109 -11.28 -0.87 14.92
CA VAL A 109 -11.48 -1.00 13.47
C VAL A 109 -11.73 0.36 12.82
N VAL A 110 -11.02 0.63 11.73
CA VAL A 110 -11.26 1.76 10.84
C VAL A 110 -11.73 1.23 9.49
N LEU A 111 -12.95 1.62 9.09
CA LEU A 111 -13.47 1.32 7.76
C LEU A 111 -12.87 2.30 6.75
N VAL A 112 -12.19 1.78 5.73
CA VAL A 112 -11.52 2.59 4.70
C VAL A 112 -12.14 2.26 3.34
N PRO A 113 -12.84 3.21 2.69
CA PRO A 113 -13.39 2.96 1.36
C PRO A 113 -12.30 2.81 0.29
N GLU A 114 -12.50 1.92 -0.68
CA GLU A 114 -11.61 1.72 -1.83
C GLU A 114 -11.35 3.03 -2.59
N ALA A 115 -12.35 3.90 -2.73
CA ALA A 115 -12.16 5.22 -3.36
C ALA A 115 -11.17 6.13 -2.62
N PHE A 116 -11.03 5.99 -1.29
CA PHE A 116 -10.01 6.71 -0.54
C PHE A 116 -8.62 6.13 -0.84
N ILE A 117 -8.49 4.80 -0.82
CA ILE A 117 -7.23 4.08 -1.10
C ILE A 117 -6.73 4.39 -2.50
N ARG A 118 -7.61 4.34 -3.51
CA ARG A 118 -7.28 4.56 -4.93
C ARG A 118 -7.19 6.03 -5.34
N ARG A 119 -7.12 6.95 -4.39
CA ARG A 119 -7.02 8.38 -4.71
C ARG A 119 -5.67 8.69 -5.35
N GLU A 120 -5.72 9.32 -6.53
CA GLU A 120 -4.52 9.84 -7.21
C GLU A 120 -4.24 11.31 -6.86
N PRO A 121 -2.97 11.76 -6.91
CA PRO A 121 -1.75 11.04 -7.30
C PRO A 121 -1.14 10.15 -6.20
N ARG A 122 -1.78 10.10 -5.02
CA ARG A 122 -1.25 9.47 -3.81
C ARG A 122 -0.90 8.00 -4.02
N LEU A 123 -1.78 7.21 -4.63
CA LEU A 123 -1.50 5.79 -4.86
C LEU A 123 -0.33 5.60 -5.82
N SER A 124 -0.33 6.28 -6.97
CA SER A 124 0.77 6.18 -7.94
C SER A 124 2.12 6.60 -7.34
N ASN A 125 2.16 7.68 -6.57
CA ASN A 125 3.36 8.10 -5.84
C ASN A 125 3.82 7.03 -4.84
N SER A 126 2.88 6.44 -4.10
CA SER A 126 3.21 5.40 -3.10
C SER A 126 3.78 4.15 -3.77
N LEU A 127 3.23 3.73 -4.91
CA LEU A 127 3.74 2.62 -5.70
C LEU A 127 5.15 2.90 -6.24
N MET A 128 5.39 4.13 -6.72
CA MET A 128 6.73 4.55 -7.15
C MET A 128 7.75 4.46 -6.02
N ILE A 129 7.40 4.99 -4.84
CA ILE A 129 8.27 4.94 -3.66
C ILE A 129 8.52 3.50 -3.24
N ALA A 130 7.46 2.69 -3.13
CA ALA A 130 7.57 1.28 -2.77
C ALA A 130 8.44 0.47 -3.75
N GLY A 131 8.44 0.82 -5.04
CA GLY A 131 9.32 0.23 -6.03
C GLY A 131 10.81 0.51 -5.81
N ALA A 132 11.15 1.54 -5.03
CA ALA A 132 12.52 1.86 -4.63
C ALA A 132 12.96 1.13 -3.35
N ALA A 133 12.10 0.28 -2.78
CA ALA A 133 12.45 -0.51 -1.60
C ALA A 133 13.69 -1.37 -1.89
N GLY A 134 14.70 -1.24 -1.02
CA GLY A 134 15.97 -1.96 -1.16
C GLY A 134 17.04 -1.23 -1.98
N ALA A 135 16.75 -0.05 -2.53
CA ALA A 135 17.81 0.79 -3.11
C ALA A 135 18.80 1.20 -2.01
N GLU A 136 20.08 0.96 -2.25
CA GLU A 136 21.12 1.26 -1.28
C GLU A 136 21.61 2.70 -1.43
N ILE A 137 21.89 3.33 -0.29
CA ILE A 137 22.57 4.62 -0.24
C ILE A 137 23.67 4.59 0.80
N GLY A 138 24.90 4.84 0.33
CA GLY A 138 26.09 4.81 1.17
C GLY A 138 26.08 5.88 2.24
N LEU A 139 26.75 5.59 3.37
CA LEU A 139 26.80 6.49 4.53
C LEU A 139 27.28 7.91 4.16
N THR A 140 28.30 8.03 3.32
CA THR A 140 28.83 9.32 2.87
C THR A 140 27.77 10.16 2.16
N ASP A 141 26.93 9.55 1.32
CA ASP A 141 25.88 10.27 0.58
C ASP A 141 24.69 10.58 1.48
N ARG A 142 24.34 9.69 2.41
CA ARG A 142 23.36 9.97 3.48
C ARG A 142 23.76 11.20 4.29
N MET A 143 25.04 11.35 4.64
CA MET A 143 25.55 12.51 5.38
C MET A 143 25.50 13.81 4.58
N LYS A 144 25.78 13.77 3.27
CA LYS A 144 25.64 14.95 2.40
C LYS A 144 24.19 15.40 2.29
N ILE A 145 23.26 14.45 2.10
CA ILE A 145 21.82 14.74 2.06
C ILE A 145 21.39 15.40 3.38
N LEU A 146 21.78 14.83 4.51
CA LEU A 146 21.43 15.39 5.82
C LEU A 146 21.98 16.80 6.01
N ALA A 147 23.25 17.03 5.65
CA ALA A 147 23.85 18.36 5.74
C ALA A 147 23.10 19.39 4.88
N LEU A 148 22.79 19.04 3.62
CA LEU A 148 22.03 19.91 2.72
C LEU A 148 20.63 20.23 3.25
N LEU A 149 19.93 19.23 3.80
CA LEU A 149 18.63 19.42 4.40
C LEU A 149 18.70 20.35 5.62
N LEU A 150 19.69 20.20 6.48
CA LEU A 150 19.88 21.05 7.67
C LEU A 150 20.21 22.50 7.27
N ASP A 151 21.09 22.69 6.28
CA ASP A 151 21.46 24.01 5.78
C ASP A 151 20.27 24.78 5.17
N ASN A 152 19.30 24.04 4.61
CA ASN A 152 18.07 24.58 4.02
C ASN A 152 16.87 24.61 4.99
N GLY A 153 17.07 24.42 6.29
CA GLY A 153 16.00 24.52 7.29
C GLY A 153 15.07 23.30 7.36
N GLY A 154 15.53 22.14 6.88
CA GLY A 154 14.87 20.85 7.01
C GLY A 154 14.19 20.33 5.74
N SER A 155 14.31 21.03 4.60
CA SER A 155 13.80 20.55 3.31
C SER A 155 14.68 20.96 2.14
N ALA A 156 14.59 20.20 1.05
CA ALA A 156 15.24 20.54 -0.22
C ALA A 156 14.48 19.91 -1.40
N PRO A 157 14.61 20.46 -2.61
CA PRO A 157 14.10 19.84 -3.83
C PRO A 157 14.71 18.45 -4.06
N LEU A 158 13.88 17.51 -4.52
CA LEU A 158 14.28 16.14 -4.84
C LEU A 158 15.49 16.08 -5.78
N LEU A 159 15.54 16.95 -6.79
CA LEU A 159 16.65 16.99 -7.74
C LEU A 159 17.98 17.37 -7.10
N ASP A 160 17.95 18.31 -6.14
CA ASP A 160 19.15 18.78 -5.45
C ASP A 160 19.69 17.67 -4.54
N LEU A 161 18.80 16.94 -3.87
CA LEU A 161 19.18 15.74 -3.12
C LEU A 161 19.75 14.66 -4.04
N ALA A 162 19.13 14.42 -5.20
CA ALA A 162 19.57 13.39 -6.14
C ALA A 162 20.98 13.67 -6.68
N ALA A 163 21.34 14.94 -6.86
CA ALA A 163 22.69 15.34 -7.25
C ALA A 163 23.77 15.00 -6.21
N MET A 164 23.39 14.75 -4.95
CA MET A 164 24.33 14.37 -3.88
C MET A 164 24.64 12.87 -3.85
N VAL A 165 23.80 12.06 -4.50
CA VAL A 165 23.90 10.59 -4.50
C VAL A 165 24.70 10.10 -5.69
N ARG A 166 25.66 9.23 -5.45
CA ARG A 166 26.38 8.52 -6.52
C ARG A 166 25.66 7.23 -6.87
N GLY A 167 25.54 6.92 -8.15
CA GLY A 167 24.99 5.65 -8.65
C GLY A 167 24.01 5.84 -9.80
N ASP A 168 23.45 4.73 -10.26
CA ASP A 168 22.61 4.70 -11.46
C ASP A 168 21.17 5.17 -11.20
N GLU A 169 20.69 5.05 -9.96
CA GLU A 169 19.31 5.37 -9.57
C GLU A 169 19.23 6.30 -8.33
N PRO A 170 19.73 7.54 -8.41
CA PRO A 170 19.80 8.45 -7.27
C PRO A 170 18.42 8.82 -6.68
N VAL A 171 17.39 8.90 -7.52
CA VAL A 171 16.02 9.15 -7.05
C VAL A 171 15.48 7.95 -6.27
N ALA A 172 15.73 6.72 -6.74
CA ALA A 172 15.30 5.52 -6.01
C ALA A 172 15.99 5.44 -4.65
N ALA A 173 17.29 5.73 -4.58
CA ALA A 173 18.04 5.80 -3.34
C ALA A 173 17.44 6.80 -2.32
N ILE A 174 16.96 7.96 -2.77
CA ILE A 174 16.27 8.93 -1.90
C ILE A 174 14.90 8.41 -1.46
N MET A 175 14.14 7.79 -2.35
CA MET A 175 12.84 7.22 -2.00
C MET A 175 12.97 6.05 -1.02
N ALA A 176 14.07 5.29 -1.06
CA ALA A 176 14.39 4.30 -0.04
C ALA A 176 14.53 4.93 1.35
N LEU A 177 15.14 6.12 1.47
CA LEU A 177 15.22 6.86 2.74
C LEU A 177 13.85 7.33 3.24
N VAL A 178 12.88 7.54 2.35
CA VAL A 178 11.48 7.83 2.73
C VAL A 178 10.85 6.59 3.38
N ILE A 179 11.08 5.40 2.81
CA ILE A 179 10.61 4.12 3.39
C ILE A 179 11.28 3.83 4.73
N GLU A 180 12.59 4.10 4.85
CA GLU A 180 13.32 3.95 6.11
C GLU A 180 12.83 4.92 7.21
N GLY A 181 11.99 5.90 6.87
CA GLY A 181 11.40 6.85 7.80
C GLY A 181 12.31 8.03 8.16
N GLY A 182 13.41 8.22 7.44
CA GLY A 182 14.29 9.38 7.63
C GLY A 182 13.79 10.64 6.91
N LEU A 183 13.06 10.45 5.80
CA LEU A 183 12.55 11.52 4.94
C LEU A 183 11.03 11.41 4.73
N TYR A 184 10.41 12.52 4.35
CA TYR A 184 8.99 12.63 4.04
C TYR A 184 8.75 13.43 2.76
N VAL A 185 7.75 13.01 1.98
CA VAL A 185 7.27 13.68 0.76
C VAL A 185 5.75 13.76 0.78
N ASP A 186 5.18 14.89 0.37
CA ASP A 186 3.72 15.05 0.24
C ASP A 186 3.18 14.23 -0.94
N LEU A 187 2.60 13.08 -0.62
CA LEU A 187 2.03 12.16 -1.60
C LEU A 187 0.78 12.70 -2.30
N ASN A 188 0.17 13.77 -1.80
CA ASN A 188 -1.07 14.32 -2.39
C ASN A 188 -0.79 15.17 -3.64
N LYS A 189 0.48 15.46 -3.93
CA LYS A 189 0.93 16.19 -5.12
C LYS A 189 1.76 15.25 -5.99
N ARG A 190 1.71 15.44 -7.31
CA ARG A 190 2.55 14.65 -8.22
C ARG A 190 4.01 14.89 -7.86
N ILE A 191 4.80 13.80 -7.75
CA ILE A 191 6.24 13.91 -7.53
C ILE A 191 6.91 14.41 -8.81
N LEU A 192 7.67 15.49 -8.69
CA LEU A 192 8.41 16.18 -9.73
C LEU A 192 9.85 16.43 -9.22
N PRO A 193 10.80 16.80 -10.10
CA PRO A 193 12.16 17.15 -9.67
C PRO A 193 12.22 18.29 -8.64
N SER A 194 11.25 19.21 -8.69
CA SER A 194 11.10 20.33 -7.76
C SER A 194 10.26 20.00 -6.52
N THR A 195 9.85 18.74 -6.32
CA THR A 195 9.12 18.33 -5.13
C THR A 195 10.02 18.44 -3.91
N GLU A 196 9.55 19.16 -2.89
CA GLU A 196 10.22 19.27 -1.60
C GLU A 196 10.22 17.91 -0.88
N VAL A 197 11.41 17.53 -0.42
CA VAL A 197 11.65 16.39 0.45
C VAL A 197 12.05 16.94 1.82
N HIS A 198 11.41 16.46 2.87
CA HIS A 198 11.56 16.98 4.22
C HIS A 198 12.22 15.95 5.13
N LEU A 199 13.00 16.40 6.12
CA LEU A 199 13.35 15.57 7.26
C LEU A 199 12.07 15.22 8.04
N VAL A 200 11.95 13.96 8.47
CA VAL A 200 10.90 13.59 9.43
C VAL A 200 11.25 14.23 10.77
N GLN A 201 10.42 15.17 11.24
CA GLN A 201 10.59 15.71 12.59
C GLN A 201 10.25 14.61 13.61
N PRO A 202 11.06 14.45 14.68
CA PRO A 202 10.66 13.61 15.79
C PRO A 202 9.34 14.15 16.38
N LEU A 203 8.34 13.27 16.47
CA LEU A 203 7.05 13.53 17.13
C LEU A 203 7.23 13.82 18.62
#